data_AF-A0A374CCK3-F1
#
_entry.id   AF-A0A374CCK3-F1
#
_cell.length_a   1.000
_cell.length_b   1.000
_cell.length_c   1.000
_cell.angle_alpha   90.00
_cell.angle_beta   90.00
_cell.angle_gamma   90.00
#
_symmetry.space_group_name_H-M   'P 1'
#
loop_
_entity.id
_entity.type
_entity.pdbx_description
1 polymer ?
#
loop_
_entity_poly.entity_id
_entity_poly.type
_entity_poly.pdbx_seq_one_letter_code
_entity_poly.pdbx_strand_id
1 'polypeptide(L)'
;MIRLNSLHISRLKWRHWVLLVLLSLITLTKLIPLWGFIYTTRIYPIIGSLLSPISGLFPFAVGDIFIALSIVWVIFYPIYEIKWRKQLAKRFFFLAAKRGCYPKKKVVFGRVAEYLLWVYAWFYIAWGLNYSQPNIYCRTGMKPVEVSEAKFREFAYRYADSINYLSEERRVKSEETAFDDQRESQFNGMVDEGLKNRVRDAVLKGYNEIGAKEGINTPFNQHPHAKTMLFTPLSSMSGVTGSMGPFFCEFTLNGDIRPHDYPAIYAHEFAHLLGIGNEGEANFYSYIVCTASSDKAVKFSGYYHIFFHVLRNVFDILGEKEGEKFLKYISPGIIQLARSDRQYWISKRCKALDAAQDFIFDLYLRGNHVAEGRKSYSGVVGLILAWESRHAK
;
A
#
# COMPACT_ATOMS: atom_id res chain seq x y z
N MET A 1 36.59 1.55 -43.43
CA MET A 1 35.76 2.75 -43.21
C MET A 1 34.37 2.29 -42.76
N ILE A 2 34.18 2.15 -41.45
CA ILE A 2 32.93 1.62 -40.87
C ILE A 2 31.88 2.73 -40.98
N ARG A 3 30.87 2.55 -41.84
CA ARG A 3 29.67 3.39 -41.81
C ARG A 3 28.97 3.16 -40.47
N LEU A 4 29.24 4.03 -39.52
CA LEU A 4 28.32 4.29 -38.40
C LEU A 4 27.01 4.71 -39.05
N ASN A 5 26.08 3.76 -39.18
CA ASN A 5 24.68 4.05 -39.46
C ASN A 5 24.26 5.10 -38.44
N SER A 6 24.08 6.35 -38.90
CA SER A 6 23.53 7.42 -38.10
C SER A 6 22.22 6.87 -37.53
N LEU A 7 22.20 6.65 -36.22
CA LEU A 7 21.02 6.22 -35.50
C LEU A 7 19.85 7.12 -35.91
N HIS A 8 18.67 6.51 -35.97
CA HIS A 8 17.41 7.02 -36.47
C HIS A 8 16.83 8.24 -35.69
N ILE A 9 17.69 9.07 -35.10
CA ILE A 9 17.40 10.22 -34.21
C ILE A 9 16.52 11.27 -34.92
N SER A 10 16.65 11.42 -36.25
CA SER A 10 15.89 12.39 -37.05
C SER A 10 14.37 12.14 -37.12
N ARG A 11 13.85 11.04 -36.56
CA ARG A 11 12.40 10.74 -36.50
C ARG A 11 11.77 10.99 -35.12
N LEU A 12 12.53 11.40 -34.12
CA LEU A 12 12.02 11.66 -32.78
C LEU A 12 11.30 13.01 -32.74
N LYS A 13 9.98 12.98 -32.52
CA LYS A 13 9.20 14.16 -32.14
C LYS A 13 9.61 14.67 -30.75
N TRP A 14 9.39 15.96 -30.48
CA TRP A 14 9.64 16.61 -29.18
C TRP A 14 9.21 15.79 -27.96
N ARG A 15 8.01 15.20 -27.98
CA ARG A 15 7.49 14.37 -26.88
C ARG A 15 8.40 13.19 -26.51
N HIS A 16 9.12 12.60 -27.46
CA HIS A 16 10.05 11.51 -27.17
C HIS A 16 11.30 12.02 -26.46
N TRP A 17 11.76 13.24 -26.78
CA TRP A 17 12.84 13.88 -26.04
C TRP A 17 12.43 14.18 -24.60
N VAL A 18 11.21 14.69 -24.39
CA VAL A 18 10.66 14.88 -23.04
C VAL A 18 10.63 13.55 -22.29
N LEU A 19 10.10 12.49 -22.90
CA LEU A 19 10.06 11.17 -22.27
C LEU A 19 11.47 10.64 -21.92
N LEU A 20 12.45 10.79 -22.82
CA LEU A 20 13.83 10.38 -22.53
C LEU A 20 14.43 11.15 -21.35
N VAL A 21 14.22 12.47 -21.29
CA VAL A 21 14.67 13.30 -20.15
C VAL A 21 14.01 12.83 -18.85
N LEU A 22 12.70 12.59 -18.85
CA LEU A 22 11.99 12.09 -17.67
C LEU A 22 12.54 10.73 -17.21
N LEU A 23 12.74 9.79 -18.14
CA LEU A 23 13.29 8.47 -17.84
C LEU A 23 14.73 8.54 -17.31
N SER A 24 15.54 9.46 -17.83
CA SER A 24 16.89 9.74 -17.32
C SER A 24 16.84 10.31 -15.91
N LEU A 25 15.97 11.30 -15.63
CA LEU A 25 15.82 11.89 -14.30
C LEU A 25 15.31 10.87 -13.27
N ILE A 26 14.36 10.02 -13.65
CA ILE A 26 13.86 8.92 -12.81
C ILE A 26 15.02 7.98 -12.47
N THR A 27 15.78 7.54 -13.48
CA THR A 27 16.93 6.66 -13.28
C THR A 27 17.97 7.28 -12.36
N LEU A 28 18.34 8.55 -12.56
CA LEU A 28 19.29 9.25 -11.71
C LEU A 28 18.78 9.38 -10.26
N THR A 29 17.50 9.69 -10.08
CA THR A 29 16.88 9.79 -8.74
C THR A 29 16.90 8.44 -8.02
N LYS A 30 16.69 7.33 -8.73
CA LYS A 30 16.81 5.97 -8.17
C LYS A 30 18.23 5.58 -7.76
N LEU A 31 19.25 6.17 -8.41
CA LEU A 31 20.66 5.85 -8.17
C LEU A 31 21.30 6.74 -7.09
N ILE A 32 20.75 7.93 -6.84
CA ILE A 32 21.32 8.91 -5.91
C ILE A 32 20.40 9.01 -4.68
N PRO A 33 20.74 8.39 -3.52
CA PRO A 33 19.87 8.35 -2.34
C PRO A 33 19.41 9.73 -1.85
N LEU A 34 20.28 10.75 -1.96
CA LEU A 34 19.93 12.13 -1.61
C LEU A 34 18.79 12.68 -2.48
N TRP A 35 18.75 12.34 -3.77
CA TRP A 35 17.69 12.78 -4.66
C TRP A 35 16.36 12.09 -4.33
N GLY A 36 16.39 10.80 -4.00
CA GLY A 36 15.22 10.10 -3.47
C GLY A 36 14.68 10.75 -2.19
N PHE A 37 15.57 11.09 -1.24
CA PHE A 37 15.18 11.79 -0.02
C PHE A 37 14.58 13.18 -0.28
N ILE A 38 15.19 13.99 -1.17
CA ILE A 38 14.68 15.31 -1.57
C ILE A 38 13.32 15.17 -2.26
N TYR A 39 13.18 14.19 -3.17
CA TYR A 39 11.92 13.90 -3.82
C TYR A 39 10.83 13.61 -2.79
N THR A 40 11.05 12.66 -1.89
CA THR A 40 10.04 12.25 -0.91
C THR A 40 9.66 13.37 0.06
N THR A 41 10.61 14.19 0.50
CA THR A 41 10.36 15.20 1.55
C THR A 41 9.94 16.57 1.03
N ARG A 42 10.25 16.91 -0.22
CA ARG A 42 10.01 18.25 -0.79
C ARG A 42 9.12 18.25 -2.02
N ILE A 43 9.31 17.30 -2.94
CA ILE A 43 8.61 17.30 -4.23
C ILE A 43 7.28 16.55 -4.10
N TYR A 44 7.32 15.34 -3.55
CA TYR A 44 6.16 14.47 -3.44
C TYR A 44 5.00 15.09 -2.63
N PRO A 45 5.20 15.78 -1.49
CA PRO A 45 4.10 16.42 -0.76
C PRO A 45 3.37 17.48 -1.60
N ILE A 46 4.08 18.19 -2.49
CA ILE A 46 3.46 19.14 -3.43
C ILE A 46 2.58 18.38 -4.42
N ILE A 47 3.10 17.31 -5.03
CA ILE A 47 2.34 16.46 -5.97
C ILE A 47 1.09 15.89 -5.28
N GLY A 48 1.26 15.30 -4.10
CA GLY A 48 0.17 14.75 -3.30
C GLY A 48 -0.89 15.79 -2.93
N SER A 49 -0.48 16.99 -2.53
CA SER A 49 -1.41 18.09 -2.21
C SER A 49 -2.22 18.58 -3.42
N LEU A 50 -1.68 18.44 -4.63
CA LEU A 50 -2.36 18.83 -5.87
C LEU A 50 -3.30 17.72 -6.39
N LEU A 51 -2.85 16.46 -6.36
CA LEU A 51 -3.59 15.34 -6.95
C LEU A 51 -4.65 14.75 -6.02
N SER A 52 -4.36 14.67 -4.71
CA SER A 52 -5.26 14.03 -3.74
C SER A 52 -6.64 14.72 -3.64
N PRO A 53 -6.77 16.07 -3.66
CA PRO A 53 -8.08 16.71 -3.67
C PRO A 53 -8.88 16.49 -4.95
N ILE A 54 -8.20 16.43 -6.11
CA ILE A 54 -8.86 16.17 -7.41
C ILE A 54 -9.49 14.79 -7.39
N SER A 55 -8.76 13.79 -6.89
CA SER A 55 -9.31 12.45 -6.73
C SER A 55 -10.42 12.43 -5.68
N GLY A 56 -10.28 13.20 -4.59
CA GLY A 56 -11.26 13.31 -3.50
C GLY A 56 -12.67 13.76 -3.92
N LEU A 57 -12.86 14.31 -5.13
CA LEU A 57 -14.18 14.59 -5.70
C LEU A 57 -15.02 13.32 -5.93
N PHE A 58 -14.39 12.15 -6.00
CA PHE A 58 -15.03 10.87 -6.29
C PHE A 58 -14.94 9.93 -5.07
N PRO A 59 -16.04 9.24 -4.70
CA PRO A 59 -16.06 8.33 -3.56
C PRO A 59 -15.37 6.98 -3.82
N PHE A 60 -14.88 6.75 -5.04
CA PHE A 60 -14.20 5.52 -5.48
C PHE A 60 -12.78 5.82 -5.99
N ALA A 61 -11.95 4.78 -6.07
CA ALA A 61 -10.59 4.84 -6.59
C ALA A 61 -10.57 5.23 -8.09
N VAL A 62 -10.09 6.44 -8.41
CA VAL A 62 -9.96 6.92 -9.79
C VAL A 62 -8.81 6.21 -10.50
N GLY A 63 -7.79 5.82 -9.74
CA GLY A 63 -6.67 4.99 -10.17
C GLY A 63 -7.12 3.63 -10.70
N ASP A 64 -8.12 2.99 -10.08
CA ASP A 64 -8.67 1.71 -10.55
C ASP A 64 -9.28 1.85 -11.94
N ILE A 65 -10.04 2.93 -12.18
CA ILE A 65 -10.61 3.23 -13.51
C ILE A 65 -9.48 3.47 -14.51
N PHE A 66 -8.48 4.28 -14.14
CA PHE A 66 -7.35 4.55 -15.01
C PHE A 66 -6.62 3.26 -15.39
N ILE A 67 -6.33 2.37 -14.43
CA ILE A 67 -5.67 1.08 -14.67
C ILE A 67 -6.54 0.20 -15.57
N ALA A 68 -7.84 0.06 -15.29
CA ALA A 68 -8.76 -0.75 -16.08
C ALA A 68 -8.84 -0.24 -17.54
N LEU A 69 -9.02 1.06 -17.74
CA LEU A 69 -9.04 1.67 -19.07
C LEU A 69 -7.68 1.53 -19.78
N SER A 70 -6.57 1.62 -19.05
CA SER A 70 -5.22 1.41 -19.59
C SER A 70 -5.04 -0.02 -20.11
N ILE A 71 -5.46 -1.03 -19.34
CA ILE A 71 -5.41 -2.45 -19.72
C ILE A 71 -6.29 -2.70 -20.95
N VAL A 72 -7.54 -2.22 -20.93
CA VAL A 72 -8.46 -2.31 -22.06
C VAL A 72 -7.84 -1.68 -23.30
N TRP A 73 -7.27 -0.48 -23.18
CA TRP A 73 -6.64 0.19 -24.32
C TRP A 73 -5.44 -0.59 -24.85
N VAL A 74 -4.52 -1.05 -23.99
CA VAL A 74 -3.32 -1.82 -24.39
C VAL A 74 -3.67 -3.10 -25.14
N ILE A 75 -4.76 -3.77 -24.76
CA ILE A 75 -5.22 -5.02 -25.40
C ILE A 75 -6.01 -4.74 -26.68
N PHE A 76 -7.01 -3.85 -26.62
CA PHE A 76 -7.94 -3.65 -27.72
C PHE A 76 -7.40 -2.73 -28.81
N TYR A 77 -6.54 -1.76 -28.50
CA TYR A 77 -5.99 -0.84 -29.50
C TYR A 77 -5.22 -1.58 -30.62
N PRO A 78 -4.32 -2.55 -30.34
CA PRO A 78 -3.68 -3.33 -31.39
C PRO A 78 -4.65 -4.16 -32.22
N ILE A 79 -5.63 -4.81 -31.58
CA ILE A 79 -6.65 -5.61 -32.26
C ILE A 79 -7.47 -4.73 -33.21
N TYR A 80 -7.87 -3.56 -32.73
CA TYR A 80 -8.62 -2.58 -33.49
C TYR A 80 -7.82 -2.09 -34.70
N GLU A 81 -6.63 -1.55 -34.53
CA GLU A 81 -5.84 -0.96 -35.63
C GLU A 81 -5.38 -2.00 -36.66
N ILE A 82 -5.08 -3.23 -36.24
CA ILE A 82 -4.55 -4.27 -37.12
C ILE A 82 -5.67 -5.00 -37.88
N LYS A 83 -6.76 -5.35 -37.18
CA LYS A 83 -7.82 -6.24 -37.69
C LYS A 83 -9.15 -5.52 -37.90
N TRP A 84 -9.75 -4.99 -36.84
CA TRP A 84 -11.15 -4.52 -36.91
C TRP A 84 -11.32 -3.25 -37.71
N ARG A 85 -10.39 -2.30 -37.65
CA ARG A 85 -10.47 -1.05 -38.42
C ARG A 85 -10.54 -1.32 -39.92
N LYS A 86 -9.77 -2.30 -40.42
CA LYS A 86 -9.83 -2.72 -41.84
C LYS A 86 -11.17 -3.35 -42.21
N GLN A 87 -11.76 -4.12 -41.31
CA GLN A 87 -13.06 -4.75 -41.52
C GLN A 87 -14.19 -3.70 -41.50
N LEU A 88 -14.17 -2.80 -40.51
CA LEU A 88 -15.15 -1.73 -40.34
C LEU A 88 -15.06 -0.67 -41.44
N ALA A 89 -13.85 -0.37 -41.94
CA ALA A 89 -13.66 0.55 -43.06
C ALA A 89 -14.31 0.07 -44.37
N LYS A 90 -14.64 -1.23 -44.50
CA LYS A 90 -15.47 -1.73 -45.62
C LYS A 90 -16.93 -1.28 -45.53
N ARG A 91 -17.41 -0.99 -44.32
CA ARG A 91 -18.81 -0.59 -44.03
C ARG A 91 -18.94 0.90 -43.75
N PHE A 92 -17.90 1.53 -43.20
CA PHE A 92 -17.90 2.93 -42.78
C PHE A 92 -16.68 3.67 -43.38
N PHE A 93 -16.90 4.44 -44.45
CA PHE A 93 -15.84 5.08 -45.23
C PHE A 93 -14.94 6.02 -44.41
N PHE A 94 -15.48 6.70 -43.38
CA PHE A 94 -14.69 7.60 -42.53
C PHE A 94 -13.61 6.88 -41.69
N LEU A 95 -13.71 5.55 -41.52
CA LEU A 95 -12.69 4.74 -40.85
C LEU A 95 -11.55 4.28 -41.77
N ALA A 96 -11.70 4.50 -43.09
CA ALA A 96 -10.71 4.15 -44.08
C ALA A 96 -9.38 4.90 -43.83
N ALA A 97 -8.29 4.31 -44.30
CA ALA A 97 -6.98 4.90 -44.14
C ALA A 97 -6.88 6.22 -44.94
N LYS A 98 -6.57 7.33 -44.27
CA LYS A 98 -6.42 8.68 -44.89
C LYS A 98 -5.47 8.75 -46.09
N ARG A 99 -4.55 7.79 -46.24
CA ARG A 99 -3.59 7.70 -47.37
C ARG A 99 -3.54 6.30 -47.99
N GLY A 100 -4.62 5.51 -47.87
CA GLY A 100 -4.67 4.13 -48.36
C GLY A 100 -3.83 3.11 -47.56
N CYS A 101 -2.95 3.55 -46.65
CA CYS A 101 -2.12 2.66 -45.84
C CYS A 101 -2.58 2.60 -44.37
N TYR A 102 -2.86 1.39 -43.90
CA TYR A 102 -3.01 1.10 -42.47
C TYR A 102 -1.63 1.04 -41.79
N PRO A 103 -1.54 1.39 -40.48
CA PRO A 103 -0.27 1.33 -39.77
C PRO A 103 0.30 -0.09 -39.74
N LYS A 104 1.62 -0.22 -39.96
CA LYS A 104 2.33 -1.51 -39.84
C LYS A 104 2.30 -1.97 -38.37
N LYS A 105 2.32 -3.30 -38.13
CA LYS A 105 2.33 -3.88 -36.77
C LYS A 105 3.37 -3.24 -35.86
N LYS A 106 4.61 -3.04 -36.34
CA LYS A 106 5.70 -2.39 -35.60
C LYS A 106 5.35 -0.98 -35.11
N VAL A 107 4.60 -0.20 -35.89
CA VAL A 107 4.16 1.16 -35.51
C VAL A 107 3.06 1.09 -34.45
N VAL A 108 2.13 0.15 -34.59
CA VAL A 108 1.05 -0.07 -33.62
C VAL A 108 1.62 -0.46 -32.25
N PHE A 109 2.46 -1.49 -32.19
CA PHE A 109 3.11 -1.91 -30.95
C PHE A 109 4.11 -0.87 -30.42
N GLY A 110 4.77 -0.11 -31.30
CA GLY A 110 5.61 1.01 -30.88
C GLY A 110 4.84 2.10 -30.14
N ARG A 111 3.59 2.38 -30.53
CA ARG A 111 2.71 3.32 -29.80
C ARG A 111 2.24 2.76 -28.45
N VAL A 112 1.99 1.45 -28.37
CA VAL A 112 1.68 0.77 -27.10
C VAL A 112 2.88 0.89 -26.15
N ALA A 113 4.09 0.59 -26.64
CA ALA A 113 5.31 0.72 -25.86
C ALA A 113 5.55 2.17 -25.42
N GLU A 114 5.37 3.16 -26.32
CA GLU A 114 5.47 4.59 -25.98
C GLU A 114 4.47 4.97 -24.87
N TYR A 115 3.22 4.53 -24.98
CA TYR A 115 2.19 4.77 -23.96
C TYR A 115 2.58 4.15 -22.61
N LEU A 116 3.03 2.89 -22.59
CA LEU A 116 3.47 2.23 -21.36
C LEU A 116 4.67 2.92 -20.72
N LEU A 117 5.59 3.48 -21.50
CA LEU A 117 6.70 4.29 -20.98
C LEU A 117 6.21 5.60 -20.36
N TRP A 118 5.18 6.23 -20.91
CA TRP A 118 4.55 7.39 -20.29
C TRP A 118 3.83 7.05 -18.98
N VAL A 119 3.10 5.93 -18.94
CA VAL A 119 2.47 5.43 -17.71
C VAL A 119 3.53 5.12 -16.65
N TYR A 120 4.64 4.48 -17.05
CA TYR A 120 5.80 4.23 -16.19
C TYR A 120 6.40 5.53 -15.64
N ALA A 121 6.67 6.50 -16.51
CA ALA A 121 7.24 7.78 -16.10
C ALA A 121 6.32 8.50 -15.12
N TRP A 122 5.01 8.53 -15.41
CA TRP A 122 4.01 9.13 -14.53
C TRP A 122 3.93 8.41 -13.17
N PHE A 123 3.91 7.07 -13.17
CA PHE A 123 3.92 6.28 -11.93
C PHE A 123 5.09 6.68 -11.01
N TYR A 124 6.31 6.76 -11.54
CA TYR A 124 7.49 7.12 -10.74
C TYR A 124 7.46 8.57 -10.26
N ILE A 125 7.11 9.50 -11.15
CA ILE A 125 7.06 10.94 -10.81
C ILE A 125 5.95 11.24 -9.82
N ALA A 126 4.80 10.57 -9.93
CA ALA A 126 3.65 10.81 -9.05
C ALA A 126 3.86 10.19 -7.66
N TRP A 127 4.49 9.01 -7.59
CA TRP A 127 4.69 8.32 -6.31
C TRP A 127 5.91 7.39 -6.27
N GLY A 128 6.19 6.61 -7.31
CA GLY A 128 7.17 5.51 -7.26
C GLY A 128 8.61 5.91 -6.91
N LEU A 129 9.03 7.16 -7.07
CA LEU A 129 10.34 7.61 -6.59
C LEU A 129 10.46 7.59 -5.05
N ASN A 130 9.36 7.45 -4.32
CA ASN A 130 9.36 7.24 -2.86
C ASN A 130 10.09 5.95 -2.43
N TYR A 131 10.23 4.95 -3.31
CA TYR A 131 11.06 3.77 -3.02
C TYR A 131 12.55 4.09 -2.90
N SER A 132 13.00 5.23 -3.43
CA SER A 132 14.42 5.60 -3.47
C SER A 132 14.88 6.36 -2.22
N GLN A 133 13.99 6.63 -1.27
CA GLN A 133 14.35 7.27 -0.01
C GLN A 133 15.19 6.33 0.87
N PRO A 134 16.06 6.86 1.75
CA PRO A 134 16.76 6.07 2.75
C PRO A 134 15.81 5.33 3.70
N ASN A 135 16.25 4.19 4.23
CA ASN A 135 15.48 3.45 5.24
C ASN A 135 15.24 4.29 6.51
N ILE A 136 14.28 3.85 7.32
CA ILE A 136 13.87 4.55 8.54
C ILE A 136 15.01 4.77 9.53
N TYR A 137 15.99 3.85 9.66
CA TYR A 137 17.13 4.03 10.55
C TYR A 137 17.96 5.25 10.17
N CYS A 138 18.22 5.45 8.86
CA CYS A 138 18.90 6.63 8.35
C CYS A 138 18.04 7.90 8.51
N ARG A 139 16.73 7.82 8.24
CA ARG A 139 15.82 8.98 8.30
C ARG A 139 15.62 9.50 9.73
N THR A 140 15.63 8.61 10.72
CA THR A 140 15.29 8.93 12.13
C THR A 140 16.51 8.95 13.06
N GLY A 141 17.66 8.46 12.60
CA GLY A 141 18.84 8.24 13.44
C GLY A 141 18.68 7.07 14.43
N MET A 142 17.62 6.26 14.30
CA MET A 142 17.47 5.03 15.07
C MET A 142 18.58 4.04 14.72
N LYS A 143 19.09 3.32 15.72
CA LYS A 143 20.02 2.20 15.50
C LYS A 143 19.23 0.90 15.52
N PRO A 144 19.50 -0.05 14.62
CA PRO A 144 19.00 -1.41 14.77
C PRO A 144 19.37 -1.94 16.15
N VAL A 145 18.40 -2.49 16.87
CA VAL A 145 18.63 -3.07 18.20
C VAL A 145 18.92 -4.56 18.03
N GLU A 146 20.06 -5.02 18.53
CA GLU A 146 20.23 -6.44 18.85
C GLU A 146 19.32 -6.72 20.04
N VAL A 147 18.20 -7.38 19.76
CA VAL A 147 17.18 -7.66 20.77
C VAL A 147 17.64 -8.89 21.54
N SER A 148 18.01 -8.72 22.81
CA SER A 148 18.18 -9.87 23.68
C SER A 148 16.84 -10.59 23.87
N GLU A 149 16.87 -11.92 23.97
CA GLU A 149 15.65 -12.71 24.20
C GLU A 149 14.85 -12.20 25.41
N ALA A 150 15.53 -11.73 26.46
CA ALA A 150 14.90 -11.16 27.64
C ALA A 150 14.08 -9.89 27.32
N LYS A 151 14.66 -8.94 26.57
CA LYS A 151 13.96 -7.72 26.16
C LYS A 151 12.79 -8.03 25.22
N PHE A 152 12.99 -8.98 24.30
CA PHE A 152 11.90 -9.40 23.42
C PHE A 152 10.75 -10.06 24.20
N ARG A 153 11.07 -10.94 25.16
CA ARG A 153 10.08 -11.60 26.01
C ARG A 153 9.28 -10.57 26.81
N GLU A 154 9.95 -9.59 27.41
CA GLU A 154 9.29 -8.48 28.12
C GLU A 154 8.32 -7.71 27.20
N PHE A 155 8.78 -7.33 26.01
CA PHE A 155 7.93 -6.68 25.01
C PHE A 155 6.73 -7.56 24.63
N ALA A 156 6.94 -8.84 24.34
CA ALA A 156 5.88 -9.75 23.90
C ALA A 156 4.77 -9.88 24.95
N TYR A 157 5.13 -10.07 26.23
CA TYR A 157 4.15 -10.20 27.31
C TYR A 157 3.45 -8.86 27.62
N ARG A 158 4.15 -7.73 27.63
CA ARG A 158 3.51 -6.40 27.74
C ARG A 158 2.56 -6.10 26.58
N TYR A 159 2.94 -6.50 25.37
CA TYR A 159 2.09 -6.44 24.19
C TYR A 159 0.83 -7.30 24.39
N ALA A 160 1.00 -8.53 24.88
CA ALA A 160 -0.10 -9.46 25.14
C ALA A 160 -1.08 -8.91 26.19
N ASP A 161 -0.58 -8.33 27.27
CA ASP A 161 -1.40 -7.66 28.29
C ASP A 161 -2.28 -6.57 27.68
N SER A 162 -1.68 -5.75 26.81
CA SER A 162 -2.36 -4.64 26.17
C SER A 162 -3.50 -5.11 25.26
N ILE A 163 -3.24 -6.10 24.39
CA ILE A 163 -4.27 -6.60 23.47
C ILE A 163 -5.35 -7.42 24.22
N ASN A 164 -4.98 -8.15 25.26
CA ASN A 164 -5.92 -8.89 26.12
C ASN A 164 -6.88 -7.93 26.83
N TYR A 165 -6.36 -6.87 27.44
CA TYR A 165 -7.17 -5.84 28.09
C TYR A 165 -8.17 -5.21 27.12
N LEU A 166 -7.72 -4.81 25.93
CA LEU A 166 -8.58 -4.20 24.91
C LEU A 166 -9.62 -5.17 24.33
N SER A 167 -9.28 -6.46 24.24
CA SER A 167 -10.23 -7.50 23.82
C SER A 167 -11.35 -7.68 24.83
N GLU A 168 -11.01 -7.70 26.12
CA GLU A 168 -11.99 -7.89 27.19
C GLU A 168 -12.93 -6.69 27.31
N GLU A 169 -12.38 -5.48 27.21
CA GLU A 169 -13.18 -4.26 27.21
C GLU A 169 -14.16 -4.19 26.04
N ARG A 170 -13.76 -4.65 24.85
CA ARG A 170 -14.65 -4.79 23.69
C ARG A 170 -15.79 -5.78 23.96
N ARG A 171 -15.49 -6.90 24.64
CA ARG A 171 -16.49 -7.92 25.00
C ARG A 171 -17.53 -7.34 25.96
N VAL A 172 -17.09 -6.70 27.05
CA VAL A 172 -17.99 -6.08 28.04
C VAL A 172 -18.90 -5.04 27.39
N LYS A 173 -18.34 -4.15 26.57
CA LYS A 173 -19.14 -3.15 25.86
C LYS A 173 -20.19 -3.77 24.93
N SER A 174 -19.84 -4.86 24.24
CA SER A 174 -20.80 -5.55 23.36
C SER A 174 -21.95 -6.17 24.15
N GLU A 175 -21.67 -6.74 25.33
CA GLU A 175 -22.67 -7.32 26.22
C GLU A 175 -23.58 -6.25 26.82
N GLU A 176 -23.02 -5.12 27.28
CA GLU A 176 -23.80 -3.97 27.75
C GLU A 176 -24.73 -3.42 26.67
N THR A 177 -24.24 -3.26 25.42
CA THR A 177 -25.08 -2.80 24.31
C THR A 177 -26.11 -3.81 23.83
N ALA A 178 -25.85 -5.12 24.01
CA ALA A 178 -26.81 -6.17 23.69
C ALA A 178 -27.99 -6.20 24.66
N PHE A 179 -27.83 -5.63 25.86
CA PHE A 179 -28.90 -5.52 26.86
C PHE A 179 -29.81 -4.29 26.66
N ASP A 180 -29.39 -3.28 25.90
CA ASP A 180 -30.06 -1.96 25.85
C ASP A 180 -30.81 -1.66 24.53
N ASP A 181 -30.70 -2.49 23.50
CA ASP A 181 -31.58 -2.36 22.32
C ASP A 181 -31.57 -3.60 21.40
N GLN A 182 -32.75 -3.97 20.88
CA GLN A 182 -32.90 -4.92 19.78
C GLN A 182 -32.30 -4.37 18.48
N ARG A 183 -30.97 -4.43 18.38
CA ARG A 183 -30.24 -4.34 17.11
C ARG A 183 -29.15 -5.39 17.06
N GLU A 184 -29.56 -6.64 17.18
CA GLU A 184 -28.84 -7.72 16.52
C GLU A 184 -29.13 -7.65 15.01
N SER A 185 -28.71 -6.56 14.37
CA SER A 185 -28.40 -6.67 12.95
C SER A 185 -27.14 -7.50 12.92
N GLN A 186 -27.27 -8.74 12.45
CA GLN A 186 -26.16 -9.51 11.89
C GLN A 186 -25.12 -8.52 11.35
N PHE A 187 -23.92 -8.55 11.94
CA PHE A 187 -22.76 -7.75 11.55
C PHE A 187 -22.40 -8.12 10.11
N ASN A 188 -23.20 -7.64 9.15
CA ASN A 188 -22.87 -7.61 7.73
C ASN A 188 -21.57 -6.83 7.69
N GLY A 189 -20.49 -7.48 7.23
CA GLY A 189 -19.11 -7.09 7.48
C GLY A 189 -18.64 -5.81 6.78
N MET A 190 -19.49 -4.78 6.74
CA MET A 190 -19.20 -3.44 6.27
C MET A 190 -18.92 -2.52 7.45
N VAL A 191 -17.87 -1.72 7.31
CA VAL A 191 -17.47 -0.70 8.28
C VAL A 191 -18.46 0.46 8.21
N ASP A 192 -19.07 0.80 9.35
CA ASP A 192 -20.01 1.92 9.43
C ASP A 192 -19.32 3.29 9.31
N GLU A 193 -20.05 4.31 8.85
CA GLU A 193 -19.52 5.66 8.65
C GLU A 193 -19.05 6.33 9.96
N GLY A 194 -19.66 5.97 11.10
CA GLY A 194 -19.25 6.46 12.41
C GLY A 194 -17.84 5.98 12.76
N LEU A 195 -17.55 4.70 12.56
CA LEU A 195 -16.21 4.15 12.72
C LEU A 195 -15.22 4.78 11.73
N LYS A 196 -15.58 4.94 10.45
CA LYS A 196 -14.69 5.59 9.46
C LYS A 196 -14.27 7.00 9.87
N ASN A 197 -15.22 7.81 10.35
CA ASN A 197 -14.93 9.18 10.80
C ASN A 197 -14.00 9.19 12.03
N ARG A 198 -14.29 8.37 13.05
CA ARG A 198 -13.41 8.26 14.23
C ARG A 198 -12.00 7.80 13.87
N VAL A 199 -11.88 6.84 12.96
CA VAL A 199 -10.59 6.34 12.45
C VAL A 199 -9.84 7.44 11.73
N ARG A 200 -10.46 8.14 10.77
CA ARG A 200 -9.84 9.26 10.05
C ARG A 200 -9.28 10.28 11.02
N ASP A 201 -10.09 10.73 11.97
CA ASP A 201 -9.71 11.81 12.88
C ASP A 201 -8.59 11.38 13.83
N ALA A 202 -8.67 10.15 14.38
CA ALA A 202 -7.64 9.59 15.25
C ALA A 202 -6.31 9.36 14.52
N VAL A 203 -6.36 8.80 13.31
CA VAL A 203 -5.16 8.51 12.50
C VAL A 203 -4.51 9.80 12.01
N LEU A 204 -5.30 10.75 11.50
CA LEU A 204 -4.79 12.06 11.08
C LEU A 204 -4.09 12.78 12.23
N LYS A 205 -4.72 12.78 13.42
CA LYS A 205 -4.13 13.33 14.64
C LYS A 205 -2.77 12.69 14.94
N GLY A 206 -2.70 11.35 15.00
CA GLY A 206 -1.45 10.66 15.31
C GLY A 206 -0.34 10.91 14.28
N TYR A 207 -0.67 10.97 12.98
CA TYR A 207 0.32 11.31 11.94
C TYR A 207 0.79 12.77 11.99
N ASN A 208 -0.08 13.71 12.36
CA ASN A 208 0.32 15.09 12.62
C ASN A 208 1.25 15.19 13.85
N GLU A 209 1.04 14.37 14.89
CA GLU A 209 1.88 14.35 16.10
C GLU A 209 3.28 13.75 15.84
N ILE A 210 3.39 12.67 15.07
CA ILE A 210 4.69 12.06 14.78
C ILE A 210 5.47 12.81 13.68
N GLY A 211 4.79 13.16 12.58
CA GLY A 211 5.32 13.86 11.40
C GLY A 211 6.80 13.64 11.09
N ALA A 212 7.49 14.74 10.76
CA ALA A 212 8.91 14.72 10.40
C ALA A 212 9.83 14.20 11.53
N LYS A 213 9.40 14.26 12.80
CA LYS A 213 10.20 13.79 13.95
C LYS A 213 10.47 12.29 13.87
N GLU A 214 9.51 11.53 13.35
CA GLU A 214 9.65 10.08 13.12
C GLU A 214 9.98 9.76 11.66
N GLY A 215 10.52 10.73 10.91
CA GLY A 215 11.07 10.54 9.57
C GLY A 215 10.03 10.45 8.46
N ILE A 216 8.73 10.60 8.74
CA ILE A 216 7.65 10.57 7.75
C ILE A 216 7.19 11.98 7.38
N ASN A 217 6.62 12.17 6.18
CA ASN A 217 6.04 13.46 5.83
C ASN A 217 4.86 13.77 6.76
N THR A 218 4.78 15.02 7.22
CA THR A 218 3.55 15.54 7.83
C THR A 218 2.40 15.45 6.82
N PRO A 219 1.16 15.11 7.26
CA PRO A 219 0.00 15.10 6.40
C PRO A 219 -0.14 16.35 5.53
N PHE A 220 0.05 16.19 4.22
CA PHE A 220 -0.16 17.25 3.23
C PHE A 220 -1.62 17.39 2.79
N ASN A 221 -2.46 16.42 3.15
CA ASN A 221 -3.92 16.48 3.04
C ASN A 221 -4.51 16.32 4.46
N GLN A 222 -5.17 17.38 4.96
CA GLN A 222 -5.78 17.43 6.30
C GLN A 222 -7.23 16.90 6.32
N HIS A 223 -7.75 16.46 5.17
CA HIS A 223 -9.00 15.75 5.04
C HIS A 223 -8.78 14.45 4.24
N PRO A 224 -7.97 13.51 4.76
CA PRO A 224 -7.68 12.28 4.04
C PRO A 224 -8.93 11.39 3.99
N HIS A 225 -9.43 11.16 2.77
CA HIS A 225 -10.54 10.25 2.53
C HIS A 225 -10.01 8.94 1.95
N ALA A 226 -10.12 7.87 2.74
CA ALA A 226 -9.91 6.53 2.21
C ALA A 226 -10.99 6.20 1.20
N LYS A 227 -10.58 5.74 0.02
CA LYS A 227 -11.51 5.35 -1.03
C LYS A 227 -11.74 3.87 -1.04
N THR A 228 -12.93 3.44 -1.43
CA THR A 228 -13.18 2.01 -1.64
C THR A 228 -12.58 1.58 -2.98
N MET A 229 -11.88 0.44 -2.98
CA MET A 229 -11.43 -0.21 -4.21
C MET A 229 -12.62 -0.57 -5.09
N LEU A 230 -12.60 -0.14 -6.35
CA LEU A 230 -13.70 -0.33 -7.29
C LEU A 230 -13.90 -1.81 -7.59
N PHE A 231 -12.80 -2.56 -7.66
CA PHE A 231 -12.79 -4.00 -7.93
C PHE A 231 -12.57 -4.84 -6.66
N THR A 232 -13.20 -4.44 -5.54
CA THR A 232 -13.11 -5.11 -4.23
C THR A 232 -13.10 -6.64 -4.30
N PRO A 233 -14.02 -7.34 -5.00
CA PRO A 233 -13.98 -8.80 -5.08
C PRO A 233 -12.68 -9.35 -5.67
N LEU A 234 -12.15 -8.72 -6.72
CA LEU A 234 -10.88 -9.13 -7.34
C LEU A 234 -9.70 -8.87 -6.40
N SER A 235 -9.68 -7.71 -5.72
CA SER A 235 -8.67 -7.39 -4.70
C SER A 235 -8.71 -8.38 -3.54
N SER A 236 -9.89 -8.77 -3.07
CA SER A 236 -10.06 -9.78 -2.01
C SER A 236 -9.59 -11.16 -2.46
N MET A 237 -9.87 -11.53 -3.71
CA MET A 237 -9.39 -12.79 -4.29
C MET A 237 -7.87 -12.86 -4.36
N SER A 238 -7.20 -11.72 -4.48
CA SER A 238 -5.74 -11.56 -4.49
C SER A 238 -5.18 -11.16 -3.11
N GLY A 239 -6.00 -11.25 -2.05
CA GLY A 239 -5.56 -10.95 -0.68
C GLY A 239 -5.12 -9.49 -0.43
N VAL A 240 -5.43 -8.55 -1.32
CA VAL A 240 -5.11 -7.13 -1.18
C VAL A 240 -6.15 -6.48 -0.29
N THR A 241 -5.73 -6.01 0.89
CA THR A 241 -6.60 -5.34 1.86
C THR A 241 -6.60 -3.82 1.70
N GLY A 242 -5.52 -3.24 1.20
CA GLY A 242 -5.38 -1.81 0.94
C GLY A 242 -4.39 -1.57 -0.20
N SER A 243 -4.41 -0.36 -0.75
CA SER A 243 -3.38 0.05 -1.71
C SER A 243 -3.26 1.56 -1.81
N MET A 244 -2.03 2.03 -1.93
CA MET A 244 -1.72 3.37 -2.38
C MET A 244 -1.83 3.47 -3.90
N GLY A 245 -2.83 4.22 -4.38
CA GLY A 245 -3.08 4.55 -5.78
C GLY A 245 -2.15 5.67 -6.29
N PRO A 246 -1.07 5.33 -7.01
CA PRO A 246 0.03 6.26 -7.28
C PRO A 246 -0.34 7.35 -8.30
N PHE A 247 -1.24 7.03 -9.24
CA PHE A 247 -1.54 7.89 -10.39
C PHE A 247 -2.32 9.16 -10.05
N PHE A 248 -3.02 9.17 -8.91
CA PHE A 248 -3.83 10.30 -8.44
C PHE A 248 -3.62 10.61 -6.95
N CYS A 249 -2.52 10.10 -6.37
CA CYS A 249 -2.19 10.23 -4.95
C CYS A 249 -3.39 9.99 -4.02
N GLU A 250 -4.04 8.84 -4.21
CA GLU A 250 -5.16 8.39 -3.39
C GLU A 250 -4.77 7.11 -2.67
N PHE A 251 -5.32 6.85 -1.50
CA PHE A 251 -5.16 5.56 -0.84
C PHE A 251 -6.52 4.89 -0.75
N THR A 252 -6.50 3.58 -0.89
CA THR A 252 -7.69 2.77 -1.12
C THR A 252 -7.74 1.65 -0.12
N LEU A 253 -8.95 1.31 0.30
CA LEU A 253 -9.25 0.24 1.21
C LEU A 253 -10.18 -0.74 0.51
N ASN A 254 -9.94 -2.02 0.74
CA ASN A 254 -10.80 -3.08 0.26
C ASN A 254 -12.16 -3.01 0.99
N GLY A 255 -13.26 -3.09 0.25
CA GLY A 255 -14.61 -3.05 0.82
C GLY A 255 -14.98 -4.26 1.68
N ASP A 256 -14.20 -5.35 1.63
CA ASP A 256 -14.35 -6.56 2.45
C ASP A 256 -13.55 -6.50 3.78
N ILE A 257 -12.86 -5.39 4.08
CA ILE A 257 -12.16 -5.27 5.38
C ILE A 257 -13.18 -5.30 6.52
N ARG A 258 -12.87 -6.09 7.55
CA ARG A 258 -13.70 -6.14 8.76
C ARG A 258 -13.42 -5.00 9.73
N PRO A 259 -14.42 -4.60 10.54
CA PRO A 259 -14.32 -3.43 11.42
C PRO A 259 -13.17 -3.44 12.43
N HIS A 260 -12.70 -4.59 12.90
CA HIS A 260 -11.58 -4.63 13.85
C HIS A 260 -10.21 -4.37 13.22
N ASP A 261 -10.07 -4.56 11.91
CA ASP A 261 -8.81 -4.42 11.17
C ASP A 261 -8.73 -3.11 10.39
N TYR A 262 -9.90 -2.53 10.07
CA TYR A 262 -10.03 -1.28 9.32
C TYR A 262 -9.16 -0.12 9.83
N PRO A 263 -9.10 0.20 11.13
CA PRO A 263 -8.28 1.32 11.59
C PRO A 263 -6.79 1.19 11.27
N ALA A 264 -6.21 0.01 11.49
CA ALA A 264 -4.79 -0.22 11.25
C ALA A 264 -4.45 -0.26 9.76
N ILE A 265 -5.32 -0.86 8.93
CA ILE A 265 -5.14 -0.83 7.47
C ILE A 265 -5.28 0.61 6.96
N TYR A 266 -6.26 1.39 7.45
CA TYR A 266 -6.35 2.82 7.12
C TYR A 266 -5.04 3.54 7.46
N ALA A 267 -4.51 3.35 8.67
CA ALA A 267 -3.27 3.99 9.09
C ALA A 267 -2.06 3.53 8.27
N HIS A 268 -2.02 2.25 7.89
CA HIS A 268 -0.97 1.67 7.05
C HIS A 268 -0.97 2.29 5.64
N GLU A 269 -2.12 2.30 4.97
CA GLU A 269 -2.26 2.89 3.64
C GLU A 269 -2.05 4.40 3.64
N PHE A 270 -2.42 5.06 4.74
CA PHE A 270 -2.10 6.47 4.91
C PHE A 270 -0.58 6.71 5.05
N ALA A 271 0.18 5.80 5.67
CA ALA A 271 1.66 5.87 5.65
C ALA A 271 2.22 5.85 4.22
N HIS A 272 1.65 4.99 3.36
CA HIS A 272 2.01 4.95 1.94
C HIS A 272 1.65 6.25 1.22
N LEU A 273 0.48 6.83 1.50
CA LEU A 273 0.14 8.16 1.00
C LEU A 273 1.14 9.22 1.47
N LEU A 274 1.67 9.12 2.68
CA LEU A 274 2.70 10.04 3.19
C LEU A 274 4.10 9.74 2.62
N GLY A 275 4.20 8.80 1.68
CA GLY A 275 5.39 8.55 0.88
C GLY A 275 6.26 7.43 1.43
N ILE A 276 5.78 6.60 2.35
CA ILE A 276 6.51 5.40 2.80
C ILE A 276 6.31 4.28 1.78
N GLY A 277 7.36 3.79 1.13
CA GLY A 277 7.26 2.68 0.17
C GLY A 277 7.42 1.29 0.81
N ASN A 278 8.01 1.20 2.00
CA ASN A 278 8.34 -0.07 2.64
C ASN A 278 7.18 -0.57 3.52
N GLU A 279 6.69 -1.78 3.24
CA GLU A 279 5.61 -2.44 3.98
C GLU A 279 5.88 -2.60 5.48
N GLY A 280 7.13 -2.93 5.85
CA GLY A 280 7.53 -3.08 7.25
C GLY A 280 7.49 -1.75 8.00
N GLU A 281 7.90 -0.66 7.35
CA GLU A 281 7.81 0.70 7.88
C GLU A 281 6.36 1.19 7.95
N ALA A 282 5.53 0.92 6.94
CA ALA A 282 4.10 1.26 6.96
C ALA A 282 3.36 0.54 8.11
N ASN A 283 3.67 -0.74 8.36
CA ASN A 283 3.18 -1.47 9.53
C ASN A 283 3.66 -0.86 10.85
N PHE A 284 4.91 -0.40 10.91
CA PHE A 284 5.45 0.28 12.09
C PHE A 284 4.72 1.60 12.38
N TYR A 285 4.54 2.46 11.37
CA TYR A 285 3.83 3.71 11.53
C TYR A 285 2.36 3.49 11.91
N SER A 286 1.69 2.53 11.27
CA SER A 286 0.34 2.10 11.65
C SER A 286 0.28 1.69 13.12
N TYR A 287 1.22 0.85 13.59
CA TYR A 287 1.28 0.43 14.98
C TYR A 287 1.42 1.61 15.95
N ILE A 288 2.42 2.49 15.78
CA ILE A 288 2.65 3.57 16.75
C ILE A 288 1.52 4.60 16.76
N VAL A 289 0.93 4.91 15.59
CA VAL A 289 -0.20 5.84 15.48
C VAL A 289 -1.45 5.24 16.12
N CYS A 290 -1.78 4.00 15.80
CA CYS A 290 -2.97 3.37 16.33
C CYS A 290 -2.85 3.11 17.84
N THR A 291 -1.70 2.63 18.32
CA THR A 291 -1.52 2.31 19.74
C THR A 291 -1.46 3.54 20.65
N ALA A 292 -1.05 4.69 20.13
CA ALA A 292 -1.10 5.97 20.83
C ALA A 292 -2.52 6.59 20.89
N SER A 293 -3.46 6.12 20.06
CA SER A 293 -4.82 6.67 19.99
C SER A 293 -5.59 6.55 21.31
N SER A 294 -6.43 7.53 21.63
CA SER A 294 -7.40 7.44 22.72
C SER A 294 -8.64 6.62 22.34
N ASP A 295 -8.91 6.41 21.05
CA ASP A 295 -10.00 5.54 20.60
C ASP A 295 -9.60 4.06 20.77
N LYS A 296 -10.33 3.35 21.62
CA LYS A 296 -10.08 1.95 21.97
C LYS A 296 -10.19 0.99 20.78
N ALA A 297 -11.08 1.28 19.82
CA ALA A 297 -11.23 0.45 18.63
C ALA A 297 -10.02 0.61 17.70
N VAL A 298 -9.53 1.84 17.53
CA VAL A 298 -8.30 2.15 16.80
C VAL A 298 -7.09 1.51 17.49
N LYS A 299 -6.98 1.65 18.81
CA LYS A 299 -5.90 1.07 19.61
C LYS A 299 -5.85 -0.45 19.48
N PHE A 300 -6.98 -1.13 19.65
CA PHE A 300 -7.08 -2.58 19.48
C PHE A 300 -6.62 -3.01 18.08
N SER A 301 -7.09 -2.32 17.04
CA SER A 301 -6.72 -2.61 15.66
C SER A 301 -5.21 -2.51 15.44
N GLY A 302 -4.56 -1.48 15.99
CA GLY A 302 -3.11 -1.32 15.92
C GLY A 302 -2.33 -2.49 16.50
N TYR A 303 -2.75 -3.00 17.67
CA TYR A 303 -2.18 -4.24 18.22
C TYR A 303 -2.50 -5.43 17.29
N TYR A 304 -3.77 -5.68 17.00
CA TYR A 304 -4.21 -6.84 16.23
C TYR A 304 -3.52 -6.98 14.86
N HIS A 305 -3.32 -5.87 14.14
CA HIS A 305 -2.68 -5.83 12.81
C HIS A 305 -1.27 -6.44 12.81
N ILE A 306 -0.51 -6.27 13.89
CA ILE A 306 0.83 -6.86 14.03
C ILE A 306 0.86 -8.15 14.85
N PHE A 307 -0.30 -8.66 15.30
CA PHE A 307 -0.37 -9.84 16.18
C PHE A 307 0.36 -11.05 15.61
N PHE A 308 0.14 -11.37 14.33
CA PHE A 308 0.81 -12.50 13.68
C PHE A 308 2.32 -12.28 13.52
N HIS A 309 2.78 -11.03 13.42
CA HIS A 309 4.21 -10.72 13.45
C HIS A 309 4.80 -11.00 14.83
N VAL A 310 4.15 -10.53 15.91
CA VAL A 310 4.60 -10.80 17.28
C VAL A 310 4.60 -12.29 17.56
N LEU A 311 3.49 -12.98 17.27
CA LEU A 311 3.36 -14.43 17.48
C LEU A 311 4.47 -15.21 16.77
N ARG A 312 4.70 -14.94 15.48
CA ARG A 312 5.78 -15.60 14.74
C ARG A 312 7.16 -15.33 15.35
N ASN A 313 7.45 -14.09 15.74
CA ASN A 313 8.72 -13.76 16.38
C ASN A 313 8.88 -14.47 17.74
N VAL A 314 7.79 -14.70 18.51
CA VAL A 314 7.85 -15.51 19.75
C VAL A 314 8.31 -16.92 19.45
N PHE A 315 7.72 -17.60 18.47
CA PHE A 315 8.14 -18.95 18.09
C PHE A 315 9.58 -18.97 17.54
N ASP A 316 9.93 -18.01 16.68
CA ASP A 316 11.23 -17.95 16.01
C ASP A 316 12.39 -17.60 16.97
N ILE A 317 12.16 -16.69 17.92
CA ILE A 317 13.22 -16.13 18.80
C ILE A 317 13.24 -16.82 20.17
N LEU A 318 12.08 -17.11 20.76
CA LEU A 318 11.99 -17.67 22.12
C LEU A 318 11.76 -19.19 22.15
N GLY A 319 11.50 -19.79 20.97
CA GLY A 319 11.31 -21.22 20.79
C GLY A 319 9.88 -21.72 21.05
N GLU A 320 9.64 -22.97 20.65
CA GLU A 320 8.31 -23.60 20.63
C GLU A 320 7.63 -23.64 22.01
N LYS A 321 8.39 -23.98 23.07
CA LYS A 321 7.86 -24.03 24.45
C LYS A 321 7.30 -22.69 24.91
N GLU A 322 8.01 -21.60 24.65
CA GLU A 322 7.54 -20.26 25.03
C GLU A 322 6.41 -19.81 24.10
N GLY A 323 6.45 -20.18 22.82
CA GLY A 323 5.35 -19.96 21.87
C GLY A 323 4.03 -20.58 22.31
N GLU A 324 4.04 -21.83 22.79
CA GLU A 324 2.84 -22.48 23.34
C GLU A 324 2.33 -21.77 24.61
N LYS A 325 3.24 -21.37 25.49
CA LYS A 325 2.91 -20.62 26.70
C LYS A 325 2.31 -19.26 26.36
N PHE A 326 2.88 -18.56 25.39
CA PHE A 326 2.38 -17.29 24.89
C PHE A 326 0.98 -17.43 24.28
N LEU A 327 0.74 -18.45 23.45
CA LEU A 327 -0.59 -18.74 22.90
C LEU A 327 -1.64 -18.96 23.99
N LYS A 328 -1.29 -19.66 25.07
CA LYS A 328 -2.18 -19.86 26.23
C LYS A 328 -2.41 -18.57 27.04
N TYR A 329 -1.50 -17.61 26.94
CA TYR A 329 -1.60 -16.32 27.61
C TYR A 329 -2.49 -15.32 26.85
N ILE A 330 -2.64 -15.47 25.53
CA ILE A 330 -3.54 -14.65 24.72
C ILE A 330 -5.00 -15.00 25.02
N SER A 331 -5.85 -13.99 25.14
CA SER A 331 -7.27 -14.13 25.41
C SER A 331 -7.95 -15.05 24.38
N PRO A 332 -8.82 -15.99 24.82
CA PRO A 332 -9.56 -16.87 23.92
C PRO A 332 -10.36 -16.12 22.84
N GLY A 333 -10.87 -14.92 23.17
CA GLY A 333 -11.60 -14.08 22.21
C GLY A 333 -10.73 -13.63 21.03
N ILE A 334 -9.46 -13.31 21.26
CA ILE A 334 -8.51 -12.94 20.21
C ILE A 334 -8.19 -14.16 19.34
N ILE A 335 -8.01 -15.35 19.95
CA ILE A 335 -7.77 -16.59 19.21
C ILE A 335 -8.97 -16.97 18.35
N GLN A 336 -10.19 -16.80 18.86
CA GLN A 336 -11.42 -17.02 18.09
C GLN A 336 -11.55 -16.03 16.94
N LEU A 337 -11.26 -14.74 17.19
CA LEU A 337 -11.22 -13.71 16.17
C LEU A 337 -10.20 -14.08 15.08
N ALA A 338 -8.96 -14.44 15.43
CA ALA A 338 -7.93 -14.88 14.49
C ALA A 338 -8.35 -16.08 13.62
N ARG A 339 -9.08 -17.05 14.18
CA ARG A 339 -9.61 -18.22 13.45
C ARG A 339 -10.70 -17.83 12.48
N SER A 340 -11.70 -17.07 12.94
CA SER A 340 -12.73 -16.46 12.09
C SER A 340 -12.08 -15.61 11.00
N ASP A 341 -10.98 -14.95 11.33
CA ASP A 341 -10.27 -14.07 10.44
C ASP A 341 -9.66 -14.77 9.26
N ARG A 342 -8.94 -15.83 9.57
CA ARG A 342 -8.36 -16.73 8.60
C ARG A 342 -9.43 -17.38 7.73
N GLN A 343 -10.53 -17.85 8.31
CA GLN A 343 -11.61 -18.50 7.55
C GLN A 343 -12.29 -17.55 6.56
N TYR A 344 -12.57 -16.32 7.00
CA TYR A 344 -13.14 -15.27 6.15
C TYR A 344 -12.25 -14.95 4.95
N TRP A 345 -10.96 -14.70 5.16
CA TRP A 345 -10.07 -14.36 4.04
C TRP A 345 -9.78 -15.55 3.12
N ILE A 346 -9.72 -16.78 3.66
CA ILE A 346 -9.58 -17.99 2.83
C ILE A 346 -10.80 -18.19 1.92
N SER A 347 -12.02 -17.91 2.40
CA SER A 347 -13.23 -18.07 1.58
C SER A 347 -13.31 -17.06 0.43
N LYS A 348 -12.59 -15.94 0.54
CA LYS A 348 -12.50 -14.90 -0.48
C LYS A 348 -11.37 -15.13 -1.50
N ARG A 349 -10.27 -15.79 -1.11
CA ARG A 349 -9.07 -15.98 -1.94
C ARG A 349 -9.27 -16.93 -3.11
N CYS A 350 -8.58 -16.66 -4.21
CA CYS A 350 -8.48 -17.56 -5.35
C CYS A 350 -7.01 -17.93 -5.62
N LYS A 351 -6.65 -19.20 -5.36
CA LYS A 351 -5.27 -19.69 -5.49
C LYS A 351 -4.62 -19.43 -6.85
N ALA A 352 -5.40 -19.37 -7.93
CA ALA A 352 -4.89 -19.09 -9.28
C ALA A 352 -4.50 -17.61 -9.49
N LEU A 353 -5.17 -16.68 -8.80
CA LEU A 353 -4.83 -15.26 -8.82
C LEU A 353 -3.67 -14.94 -7.88
N ASP A 354 -3.58 -15.62 -6.73
CA ASP A 354 -2.45 -15.48 -5.78
C ASP A 354 -1.10 -15.71 -6.50
N ALA A 355 -0.97 -16.76 -7.31
CA ALA A 355 0.27 -17.08 -8.02
C ALA A 355 0.64 -16.06 -9.11
N ALA A 356 -0.35 -15.50 -9.82
CA ALA A 356 -0.13 -14.49 -10.85
C ALA A 356 0.26 -13.13 -10.25
N GLN A 357 -0.35 -12.78 -9.12
CA GLN A 357 -0.03 -11.58 -8.38
C GLN A 357 1.33 -11.65 -7.71
N ASP A 358 1.67 -12.75 -7.04
CA ASP A 358 2.98 -12.94 -6.41
C ASP A 358 4.10 -12.73 -7.43
N PHE A 359 3.92 -13.21 -8.66
CA PHE A 359 4.86 -12.99 -9.76
C PHE A 359 4.97 -11.50 -10.17
N ILE A 360 3.85 -10.79 -10.33
CA ILE A 360 3.85 -9.36 -10.72
C ILE A 360 4.43 -8.48 -9.59
N PHE A 361 4.05 -8.77 -8.35
CA PHE A 361 4.49 -8.04 -7.16
C PHE A 361 5.98 -8.28 -6.90
N ASP A 362 6.46 -9.52 -6.99
CA ASP A 362 7.89 -9.84 -6.90
C ASP A 362 8.70 -9.14 -8.01
N LEU A 363 8.22 -9.16 -9.26
CA LEU A 363 8.87 -8.43 -10.35
C LEU A 363 8.92 -6.91 -10.08
N TYR A 364 7.85 -6.35 -9.53
CA TYR A 364 7.77 -4.94 -9.15
C TYR A 364 8.72 -4.58 -8.00
N LEU A 365 8.77 -5.39 -6.94
CA LEU A 365 9.66 -5.17 -5.80
C LEU A 365 11.14 -5.28 -6.21
N ARG A 366 11.48 -6.31 -7.00
CA ARG A 366 12.84 -6.50 -7.55
C ARG A 366 13.27 -5.33 -8.43
N GLY A 367 12.37 -4.83 -9.29
CA GLY A 367 12.62 -3.67 -10.16
C GLY A 367 12.78 -2.34 -9.41
N ASN A 368 12.36 -2.28 -8.14
CA ASN A 368 12.46 -1.12 -7.26
C ASN A 368 13.58 -1.23 -6.22
N HIS A 369 14.48 -2.22 -6.33
CA HIS A 369 15.54 -2.49 -5.35
C HIS A 369 15.02 -2.61 -3.91
N VAL A 370 13.78 -3.08 -3.74
CA VAL A 370 13.31 -3.55 -2.44
C VAL A 370 14.03 -4.87 -2.22
N ALA A 371 15.26 -4.79 -1.70
CA ALA A 371 16.09 -5.95 -1.43
C ALA A 371 15.26 -6.98 -0.66
N GLU A 372 15.28 -8.24 -1.12
CA GLU A 372 14.55 -9.37 -0.55
C GLU A 372 14.69 -9.38 0.98
N GLY A 373 13.70 -8.80 1.65
CA GLY A 373 13.64 -8.65 3.11
C GLY A 373 13.32 -9.95 3.83
N ARG A 374 13.86 -11.07 3.33
CA ARG A 374 13.83 -12.38 3.98
C ARG A 374 15.23 -12.77 4.40
N LYS A 375 15.82 -11.98 5.31
CA LYS A 375 16.63 -12.43 6.45
C LYS A 375 17.35 -11.22 7.06
N SER A 376 17.38 -11.23 8.38
CA SER A 376 18.09 -10.32 9.28
C SER A 376 17.29 -9.06 9.70
N TYR A 377 16.98 -8.99 10.99
CA TYR A 377 16.73 -7.77 11.81
C TYR A 377 15.65 -6.75 11.38
N SER A 378 14.80 -7.03 10.39
CA SER A 378 14.05 -6.01 9.62
C SER A 378 12.51 -6.15 9.60
N GLY A 379 11.92 -6.88 10.55
CA GLY A 379 10.46 -6.93 10.71
C GLY A 379 9.91 -5.74 11.51
N VAL A 380 8.60 -5.45 11.39
CA VAL A 380 7.91 -4.40 12.17
C VAL A 380 8.23 -4.44 13.66
N VAL A 381 8.36 -5.62 14.26
CA VAL A 381 8.73 -5.81 15.68
C VAL A 381 10.11 -5.23 16.00
N GLY A 382 11.11 -5.42 15.12
CA GLY A 382 12.44 -4.85 15.30
C GLY A 382 12.44 -3.33 15.24
N LEU A 383 11.61 -2.74 14.35
CA LEU A 383 11.41 -1.29 14.28
C LEU A 383 10.78 -0.74 15.56
N ILE A 384 9.76 -1.42 16.09
CA ILE A 384 9.10 -1.04 17.34
C ILE A 384 10.11 -1.03 18.50
N LEU A 385 10.92 -2.09 18.64
CA LEU A 385 11.90 -2.20 19.71
C LEU A 385 13.02 -1.16 19.60
N ALA A 386 13.46 -0.84 18.38
CA ALA A 386 14.41 0.24 18.12
C ALA A 386 13.83 1.61 18.49
N TRP A 387 12.57 1.84 18.16
CA TRP A 387 11.85 3.07 18.49
C TRP A 387 11.62 3.24 20.00
N GLU A 388 11.17 2.19 20.70
CA GLU A 388 10.99 2.23 22.16
C GLU A 388 12.33 2.48 22.89
N SER A 389 13.41 1.85 22.43
CA SER A 389 14.75 2.04 23.00
C SER A 389 15.28 3.47 22.85
N ARG A 390 14.84 4.19 21.81
CA ARG A 390 15.17 5.61 21.61
C ARG A 390 14.36 6.53 22.54
N HIS A 391 13.11 6.18 22.82
CA HIS A 391 12.20 6.98 23.64
C HIS A 391 12.33 6.72 25.16
N ALA A 392 12.94 5.60 25.56
CA ALA A 392 13.26 5.31 26.96
C ALA A 392 14.51 6.06 27.49
N LYS A 393 15.22 6.79 26.62
CA LYS A 393 16.35 7.66 26.96
C LYS A 393 15.89 9.11 26.98
#